data_AF-A8H7S1-F1
#
_entry.id   AF-A8H7S1-F1
#
_cell.length_a   1.000
_cell.length_b   1.000
_cell.length_c   1.000
_cell.angle_alpha   90.00
_cell.angle_beta   90.00
_cell.angle_gamma   90.00
#
_symmetry.space_group_name_H-M   'P 1'
#
loop_
_entity.id
_entity.type
_entity.pdbx_description
1 polymer ?
#
loop_
_entity_poly.entity_id
_entity_poly.type
_entity_poly.pdbx_seq_one_letter_code
_entity_poly.pdbx_strand_id
1 'polypeptide(L)'
;MKTINITWKAGEEFHEGTAGLTAWHDFQGYGSVEFLTREDLAIADSMQQWFIDNEKRIYALVCDYVNDNYQELLEDSEFLDVFDEDSESYETGVGEVSEADMQAGDIFKLMQLSGFILHHPDKNAVGMIFECAWDEEHGFGIVIQGDSIILQDGAQVAYRSLKS
;
A
#
# COMPACT_ATOMS: atom_id res chain seq x y z
N MET A 1 1.15 -14.09 -16.07
CA MET A 1 1.45 -13.03 -15.10
C MET A 1 2.91 -12.66 -15.27
N LYS A 2 3.28 -11.37 -15.19
CA LYS A 2 4.70 -10.99 -15.15
C LYS A 2 5.29 -11.53 -13.85
N THR A 3 6.41 -12.21 -13.93
CA THR A 3 7.14 -12.63 -12.73
C THR A 3 7.66 -11.37 -12.04
N ILE A 4 7.16 -11.07 -10.84
CA ILE A 4 7.78 -10.07 -9.97
C ILE A 4 9.11 -10.68 -9.53
N ASN A 5 10.23 -10.06 -9.89
CA ASN A 5 11.56 -10.52 -9.49
C ASN A 5 12.10 -9.54 -8.46
N ILE A 6 12.11 -9.95 -7.19
CA ILE A 6 12.55 -9.09 -6.09
C ILE A 6 14.03 -9.35 -5.82
N THR A 7 14.85 -8.30 -5.90
CA THR A 7 16.25 -8.35 -5.46
C THR A 7 16.35 -7.87 -4.02
N TRP A 8 16.73 -8.76 -3.11
CA TRP A 8 16.81 -8.50 -1.68
C TRP A 8 18.19 -8.03 -1.24
N LYS A 9 18.20 -7.10 -0.30
CA LYS A 9 19.36 -6.60 0.42
C LYS A 9 19.08 -6.65 1.91
N ALA A 10 19.99 -7.23 2.67
CA ALA A 10 19.88 -7.21 4.12
C ALA A 10 20.07 -5.77 4.65
N GLY A 11 19.09 -5.27 5.39
CA GLY A 11 19.19 -4.03 6.17
C GLY A 11 19.14 -4.30 7.69
N GLU A 12 19.27 -3.22 8.46
CA GLU A 12 19.40 -3.24 9.93
C GLU A 12 18.07 -3.45 10.65
N GLU A 13 16.99 -2.80 10.18
CA GLU A 13 15.64 -2.95 10.74
C GLU A 13 14.74 -3.83 9.86
N PHE A 14 14.86 -3.70 8.55
CA PHE A 14 14.19 -4.50 7.54
C PHE A 14 15.20 -4.92 6.47
N HIS A 15 14.96 -6.06 5.85
CA HIS A 15 15.54 -6.38 4.56
C HIS A 15 14.68 -5.74 3.47
N GLU A 16 15.35 -5.11 2.51
CA GLU A 16 14.75 -4.31 1.46
C GLU A 16 14.82 -5.07 0.14
N GLY A 17 13.69 -5.14 -0.55
CA GLY A 17 13.47 -5.84 -1.80
C GLY A 17 13.07 -4.86 -2.88
N THR A 18 13.78 -4.87 -4.01
CA THR A 18 13.46 -4.01 -5.16
C THR A 18 13.00 -4.86 -6.34
N ALA A 19 11.85 -4.51 -6.93
CA ALA A 19 11.25 -5.26 -8.03
C ALA A 19 11.07 -4.44 -9.32
N GLY A 20 11.39 -3.14 -9.31
CA GLY A 20 11.08 -2.23 -10.42
C GLY A 20 9.57 -2.16 -10.74
N LEU A 21 8.73 -2.44 -9.74
CA LEU A 21 7.29 -2.43 -9.86
C LEU A 21 6.80 -0.98 -9.70
N THR A 22 6.26 -0.38 -10.75
CA THR A 22 5.78 1.03 -10.73
C THR A 22 4.27 1.14 -10.53
N ALA A 23 3.57 0.01 -10.45
CA ALA A 23 2.14 -0.09 -10.17
C ALA A 23 1.80 -1.51 -9.73
N TRP A 24 0.76 -1.66 -8.91
CA TRP A 24 0.20 -2.93 -8.50
C TRP A 24 -1.31 -2.92 -8.73
N HIS A 25 -1.77 -3.69 -9.72
CA HIS A 25 -3.13 -3.58 -10.26
C HIS A 25 -3.45 -2.12 -10.66
N ASP A 26 -4.51 -1.53 -10.10
CA ASP A 26 -4.94 -0.17 -10.42
C ASP A 26 -4.25 0.88 -9.52
N PHE A 27 -3.58 0.46 -8.44
CA PHE A 27 -2.78 1.36 -7.61
C PHE A 27 -1.45 1.69 -8.29
N GLN A 28 -1.20 2.98 -8.52
CA GLN A 28 0.11 3.45 -8.98
C GLN A 28 1.12 3.36 -7.84
N GLY A 29 2.38 3.09 -8.18
CA GLY A 29 3.47 3.14 -7.22
C GLY A 29 3.90 4.58 -6.94
N TYR A 30 4.30 4.88 -5.71
CA TYR A 30 5.06 6.09 -5.41
C TYR A 30 6.51 5.90 -5.89
N GLY A 31 6.75 6.16 -7.17
CA GLY A 31 7.99 5.74 -7.84
C GLY A 31 8.05 4.22 -8.03
N SER A 32 8.87 3.51 -7.24
CA SER A 32 8.94 2.05 -7.25
C SER A 32 8.39 1.49 -5.96
N VAL A 33 7.41 0.57 -6.06
CA VAL A 33 6.86 -0.18 -4.93
C VAL A 33 7.97 -1.01 -4.30
N GLU A 34 8.22 -0.74 -3.02
CA GLU A 34 9.22 -1.45 -2.23
C GLU A 34 8.65 -2.75 -1.66
N PHE A 35 9.54 -3.72 -1.42
CA PHE A 35 9.23 -4.93 -0.67
C PHE A 35 10.09 -4.96 0.57
N LEU A 36 9.50 -5.31 1.70
CA LEU A 36 10.15 -5.21 3.00
C LEU A 36 9.89 -6.49 3.77
N THR A 37 10.84 -6.91 4.58
CA THR A 37 10.63 -8.05 5.48
C THR A 37 11.57 -7.99 6.67
N ARG A 38 11.16 -8.59 7.80
CA ARG A 38 12.04 -8.89 8.95
C ARG A 38 12.43 -10.36 9.03
N GLU A 39 11.92 -11.17 8.09
CA GLU A 39 12.14 -12.60 8.06
C GLU A 39 13.51 -12.92 7.48
N ASP A 40 14.02 -14.12 7.75
CA ASP A 40 15.29 -14.58 7.18
C ASP A 40 15.22 -14.62 5.64
N LEU A 41 16.19 -13.99 4.95
CA LEU A 41 16.25 -14.02 3.48
C LEU A 41 16.43 -15.43 2.90
N ALA A 42 16.80 -16.42 3.70
CA ALA A 42 16.80 -17.83 3.28
C ALA A 42 15.41 -18.33 2.83
N ILE A 43 14.33 -17.65 3.22
CA ILE A 43 12.95 -17.99 2.81
C ILE A 43 12.35 -16.97 1.83
N ALA A 44 13.15 -16.07 1.26
CA ALA A 44 12.68 -15.02 0.35
C ALA A 44 11.84 -15.55 -0.82
N ASP A 45 12.28 -16.62 -1.47
CA ASP A 45 11.54 -17.26 -2.57
C ASP A 45 10.16 -17.74 -2.14
N SER A 46 10.05 -18.32 -0.94
CA SER A 46 8.78 -18.81 -0.39
C SER A 46 7.83 -17.66 -0.06
N MET A 47 8.33 -16.56 0.51
CA MET A 47 7.52 -15.36 0.79
C MET A 47 6.99 -14.73 -0.51
N GLN A 48 7.86 -14.59 -1.50
CA GLN A 48 7.51 -14.04 -2.81
C GLN A 48 6.47 -14.93 -3.52
N GLN A 49 6.66 -16.24 -3.50
CA GLN A 49 5.71 -17.17 -4.11
C GLN A 49 4.34 -17.10 -3.43
N TRP A 50 4.30 -17.07 -2.09
CA TRP A 50 3.04 -16.92 -1.36
C TRP A 50 2.32 -15.62 -1.72
N PHE A 51 3.04 -14.49 -1.83
CA PHE A 51 2.46 -13.22 -2.24
C PHE A 51 1.84 -13.31 -3.64
N ILE A 52 2.58 -13.85 -4.61
CA ILE A 52 2.11 -14.02 -6.00
C ILE A 52 0.86 -14.91 -6.07
N ASP A 53 0.86 -16.02 -5.31
CA ASP A 53 -0.27 -16.96 -5.29
C ASP A 53 -1.53 -16.34 -4.67
N ASN A 54 -1.38 -15.34 -3.79
CA ASN A 54 -2.47 -14.68 -3.09
C ASN A 54 -2.83 -13.29 -3.67
N GLU A 55 -2.07 -12.79 -4.64
CA GLU A 55 -2.14 -11.40 -5.11
C GLU A 55 -3.57 -10.95 -5.45
N LYS A 56 -4.31 -11.77 -6.21
CA LYS A 56 -5.70 -11.47 -6.60
C LYS A 56 -6.67 -11.42 -5.42
N ARG A 57 -6.46 -12.29 -4.43
CA ARG A 57 -7.29 -12.34 -3.21
C ARG A 57 -7.03 -11.10 -2.37
N ILE A 58 -5.75 -10.77 -2.17
CA ILE A 58 -5.29 -9.58 -1.47
C ILE A 58 -5.89 -8.34 -2.14
N TYR A 59 -5.77 -8.22 -3.47
CA TYR A 59 -6.34 -7.09 -4.22
C TYR A 59 -7.85 -6.93 -4.01
N ALA A 60 -8.62 -8.02 -4.10
CA ALA A 60 -10.06 -7.97 -3.86
C ALA A 60 -10.40 -7.48 -2.43
N LEU A 61 -9.71 -7.99 -1.41
CA LEU A 61 -9.90 -7.57 -0.02
C LEU A 61 -9.60 -6.08 0.17
N VAL A 62 -8.55 -5.56 -0.46
CA VAL A 62 -8.22 -4.14 -0.40
C VAL A 62 -9.31 -3.31 -1.07
N CYS A 63 -9.76 -3.69 -2.26
CA CYS A 63 -10.83 -2.96 -2.95
C CYS A 63 -12.12 -2.93 -2.13
N ASP A 64 -12.54 -4.08 -1.58
CA ASP A 64 -13.73 -4.17 -0.74
C ASP A 64 -13.58 -3.26 0.49
N TYR A 65 -12.44 -3.33 1.18
CA TYR A 65 -12.17 -2.50 2.36
C TYR A 65 -12.17 -1.01 2.05
N VAL A 66 -11.47 -0.59 1.00
CA VAL A 66 -11.42 0.84 0.66
C VAL A 66 -12.81 1.36 0.29
N ASN A 67 -13.58 0.60 -0.51
CA ASN A 67 -14.93 1.01 -0.88
C ASN A 67 -15.86 1.12 0.33
N ASP A 68 -15.77 0.17 1.26
CA ASP A 68 -16.62 0.13 2.45
C ASP A 68 -16.25 1.22 3.48
N ASN A 69 -14.98 1.65 3.53
CA ASN A 69 -14.44 2.58 4.52
C ASN A 69 -13.98 3.92 3.92
N TYR A 70 -14.39 4.22 2.69
CA TYR A 70 -13.85 5.33 1.93
C TYR A 70 -13.92 6.68 2.65
N GLN A 71 -15.05 6.97 3.32
CA GLN A 71 -15.24 8.24 4.05
C GLN A 71 -14.32 8.35 5.27
N GLU A 72 -14.11 7.26 6.01
CA GLU A 72 -13.20 7.24 7.17
C GLU A 72 -11.75 7.41 6.71
N LEU A 73 -11.36 6.73 5.64
CA LEU A 73 -10.04 6.90 5.02
C LEU A 73 -9.83 8.34 4.52
N LEU A 74 -10.88 8.98 3.99
CA LEU A 74 -10.84 10.38 3.56
C LEU A 74 -10.52 11.34 4.71
N GLU A 75 -11.10 11.10 5.89
CA GLU A 75 -10.90 11.92 7.08
C GLU A 75 -9.51 11.66 7.70
N ASP A 76 -9.14 10.40 7.87
CA ASP A 76 -7.90 10.01 8.59
C ASP A 76 -6.62 10.36 7.84
N SER A 77 -6.67 10.41 6.50
CA SER A 77 -5.48 10.71 5.68
C SER A 77 -5.34 12.20 5.37
N GLU A 78 -6.14 13.07 6.03
CA GLU A 78 -6.13 14.53 5.85
C GLU A 78 -6.34 14.97 4.39
N PHE A 79 -7.08 14.18 3.61
CA PHE A 79 -7.21 14.38 2.17
C PHE A 79 -7.89 15.70 1.79
N LEU A 80 -8.77 16.21 2.65
CA LEU A 80 -9.49 17.46 2.42
C LEU A 80 -8.62 18.69 2.66
N ASP A 81 -7.48 18.54 3.34
CA ASP A 81 -6.65 19.67 3.75
C ASP A 81 -5.83 20.26 2.59
N VAL A 82 -5.77 19.58 1.44
CA VAL A 82 -5.08 20.09 0.24
C VAL A 82 -5.95 20.88 -0.73
N PHE A 83 -7.27 20.84 -0.55
CA PHE A 83 -8.19 21.64 -1.36
C PHE A 83 -8.46 22.97 -0.65
N ASP A 84 -7.86 24.04 -1.18
CA ASP A 84 -8.19 25.42 -0.84
C ASP A 84 -9.49 25.83 -1.57
N GLU A 85 -10.29 26.70 -0.95
CA GLU A 85 -11.45 27.38 -1.56
C GLU A 85 -11.13 28.00 -2.94
N ASP A 86 -9.86 28.31 -3.22
CA ASP A 86 -9.37 28.90 -4.46
C ASP A 86 -8.94 27.88 -5.55
N SER A 87 -8.95 26.55 -5.30
CA SER A 87 -8.50 25.54 -6.29
C SER A 87 -9.49 24.37 -6.46
N GLU A 88 -10.21 24.35 -7.58
CA GLU A 88 -11.18 23.28 -7.93
C GLU A 88 -10.52 21.92 -8.20
N SER A 89 -9.19 21.90 -8.42
CA SER A 89 -8.41 20.68 -8.63
C SER A 89 -6.96 20.81 -8.13
N TYR A 90 -6.35 19.66 -7.86
CA TYR A 90 -4.99 19.52 -7.34
C TYR A 90 -4.19 18.56 -8.24
N GLU A 91 -2.97 18.96 -8.61
CA GLU A 91 -2.08 18.12 -9.44
C GLU A 91 -1.34 17.10 -8.55
N THR A 92 -1.54 15.81 -8.80
CA THR A 92 -0.91 14.72 -8.04
C THR A 92 0.10 13.94 -8.89
N GLY A 93 0.87 13.06 -8.25
CA GLY A 93 1.76 12.10 -8.91
C GLY A 93 1.07 11.08 -9.81
N VAL A 94 -0.27 10.97 -9.76
CA VAL A 94 -1.08 10.06 -10.59
C VAL A 94 -2.07 10.78 -11.51
N GLY A 95 -2.03 12.10 -11.55
CA GLY A 95 -2.88 12.94 -12.38
C GLY A 95 -3.63 14.01 -11.59
N GLU A 96 -4.34 14.88 -12.30
CA GLU A 96 -5.18 15.90 -11.66
C GLU A 96 -6.37 15.24 -10.93
N VAL A 97 -6.62 15.69 -9.70
CA VAL A 97 -7.74 15.28 -8.85
C VAL A 97 -8.61 16.48 -8.58
N SER A 98 -9.90 16.34 -8.84
CA SER A 98 -10.91 17.33 -8.45
C SER A 98 -11.66 16.92 -7.17
N GLU A 99 -12.35 17.87 -6.54
CA GLU A 99 -13.28 17.56 -5.44
C GLU A 99 -14.34 16.52 -5.89
N ALA A 100 -14.77 16.56 -7.16
CA ALA A 100 -15.72 15.60 -7.71
C ALA A 100 -15.14 14.17 -7.78
N ASP A 101 -13.85 14.02 -8.07
CA ASP A 101 -13.17 12.70 -8.05
C ASP A 101 -13.12 12.14 -6.62
N MET A 102 -12.87 13.01 -5.63
CA MET A 102 -12.94 12.62 -4.21
C MET A 102 -14.35 12.23 -3.80
N GLN A 103 -15.37 13.02 -4.15
CA GLN A 103 -16.75 12.68 -3.82
C GLN A 103 -17.22 11.40 -4.53
N ALA A 104 -16.63 11.07 -5.68
CA ALA A 104 -16.95 9.87 -6.45
C ALA A 104 -16.37 8.57 -5.85
N GLY A 105 -15.46 8.63 -4.88
CA GLY A 105 -14.89 7.42 -4.31
C GLY A 105 -13.64 6.90 -5.00
N ASP A 106 -12.99 7.70 -5.86
CA ASP A 106 -11.88 7.19 -6.70
C ASP A 106 -10.54 7.18 -5.95
N ILE A 107 -10.39 6.24 -5.01
CA ILE A 107 -9.17 6.11 -4.20
C ILE A 107 -7.89 5.97 -5.05
N PHE A 108 -7.98 5.43 -6.27
CA PHE A 108 -6.82 5.14 -7.11
C PHE A 108 -6.15 6.41 -7.64
N LYS A 109 -6.88 7.53 -7.63
CA LYS A 109 -6.33 8.86 -7.92
C LYS A 109 -5.81 9.56 -6.67
N LEU A 110 -6.23 9.11 -5.49
CA LEU A 110 -5.89 9.74 -4.22
C LEU A 110 -4.68 9.08 -3.55
N MET A 111 -4.50 7.78 -3.77
CA MET A 111 -3.49 6.98 -3.10
C MET A 111 -2.54 6.29 -4.05
N GLN A 112 -1.28 6.27 -3.65
CA GLN A 112 -0.23 5.48 -4.24
C GLN A 112 0.21 4.39 -3.28
N LEU A 113 0.59 3.24 -3.83
CA LEU A 113 1.20 2.17 -3.07
C LEU A 113 2.71 2.43 -2.97
N SER A 114 3.24 2.58 -1.77
CA SER A 114 4.68 2.75 -1.57
C SER A 114 5.38 1.42 -1.27
N GLY A 115 4.71 0.46 -0.62
CA GLY A 115 5.35 -0.83 -0.37
C GLY A 115 4.48 -1.97 0.14
N PHE A 116 5.08 -3.15 0.10
CA PHE A 116 4.61 -4.39 0.71
C PHE A 116 5.53 -4.84 1.83
N ILE A 117 4.94 -5.36 2.90
CA ILE A 117 5.67 -6.03 3.97
C ILE A 117 5.33 -7.51 3.91
N LEU A 118 6.32 -8.31 3.51
CA LEU A 118 6.19 -9.75 3.37
C LEU A 118 6.57 -10.44 4.68
N HIS A 119 5.76 -11.43 5.04
CA HIS A 119 5.92 -12.24 6.24
C HIS A 119 6.11 -13.71 5.88
N HIS A 120 6.53 -14.49 6.88
CA HIS A 120 6.60 -15.93 6.74
C HIS A 120 5.25 -16.49 6.23
N PRO A 121 5.22 -17.37 5.21
CA PRO A 121 3.97 -17.85 4.60
C PRO A 121 2.96 -18.43 5.60
N ASP A 122 3.44 -19.11 6.65
CA ASP A 122 2.60 -19.66 7.73
C ASP A 122 1.79 -18.61 8.50
N LYS A 123 2.21 -17.33 8.48
CA LYS A 123 1.45 -16.23 9.09
C LYS A 123 0.22 -15.85 8.27
N ASN A 124 0.18 -16.26 6.99
CA ASN A 124 -0.88 -15.94 6.05
C ASN A 124 -1.21 -14.44 6.04
N ALA A 125 -0.17 -13.60 6.04
CA ALA A 125 -0.29 -12.17 6.25
C ALA A 125 0.60 -11.35 5.31
N VAL A 126 0.11 -10.15 4.96
CA VAL A 126 0.85 -9.14 4.20
C VAL A 126 0.53 -7.76 4.76
N GLY A 127 1.56 -6.95 4.94
CA GLY A 127 1.40 -5.52 5.19
C GLY A 127 1.44 -4.74 3.87
N MET A 128 0.66 -3.68 3.78
CA MET A 128 0.66 -2.77 2.64
C MET A 128 0.67 -1.33 3.12
N ILE A 129 1.30 -0.48 2.32
CA ILE A 129 1.62 0.89 2.69
C ILE A 129 1.12 1.79 1.58
N PHE A 130 0.16 2.65 1.92
CA PHE A 130 -0.39 3.64 1.01
C PHE A 130 -0.02 5.03 1.47
N GLU A 131 0.32 5.87 0.50
CA GLU A 131 0.65 7.28 0.67
C GLU A 131 -0.28 8.11 -0.20
N CYS A 132 -0.59 9.32 0.24
CA CYS A 132 -1.33 10.28 -0.56
C CYS A 132 -0.55 10.58 -1.84
N ALA A 133 -1.25 10.76 -2.95
CA ALA A 133 -0.61 10.91 -4.26
C ALA A 133 0.12 12.26 -4.45
N TRP A 134 0.14 13.14 -3.45
CA TRP A 134 0.70 14.48 -3.50
C TRP A 134 1.67 14.84 -2.37
N ASP A 135 1.69 14.06 -1.28
CA ASP A 135 2.61 14.29 -0.16
C ASP A 135 2.94 12.97 0.54
N GLU A 136 4.23 12.77 0.85
CA GLU A 136 4.80 11.56 1.48
C GLU A 136 4.46 11.48 2.98
N GLU A 137 3.99 12.57 3.60
CA GLU A 137 3.75 12.61 5.05
C GLU A 137 2.40 12.00 5.46
N HIS A 138 1.47 11.83 4.52
CA HIS A 138 0.09 11.39 4.78
C HIS A 138 -0.24 10.07 4.07
N GLY A 139 -1.06 9.24 4.71
CA GLY A 139 -1.51 7.96 4.17
C GLY A 139 -1.86 6.96 5.27
N PHE A 140 -2.00 5.69 4.91
CA PHE A 140 -2.37 4.64 5.85
C PHE A 140 -1.65 3.32 5.59
N GLY A 141 -1.53 2.52 6.65
CA GLY A 141 -1.06 1.15 6.58
C GLY A 141 -2.22 0.18 6.70
N ILE A 142 -2.21 -0.90 5.94
CA ILE A 142 -3.11 -2.05 6.20
C ILE A 142 -2.30 -3.31 6.43
N VAL A 143 -2.81 -4.16 7.30
CA VAL A 143 -2.36 -5.53 7.44
C VAL A 143 -3.51 -6.45 7.10
N ILE A 144 -3.27 -7.37 6.18
CA ILE A 144 -4.21 -8.43 5.85
C ILE A 144 -3.69 -9.71 6.50
N GLN A 145 -4.47 -10.33 7.37
CA GLN A 145 -4.17 -11.63 7.97
C GLN A 145 -5.35 -12.58 7.77
N GLY A 146 -5.13 -13.67 7.03
CA GLY A 146 -6.26 -14.43 6.49
C GLY A 146 -7.11 -13.53 5.61
N ASP A 147 -8.42 -13.48 5.88
CA ASP A 147 -9.38 -12.62 5.18
C ASP A 147 -9.77 -11.38 6.02
N SER A 148 -9.01 -11.06 7.07
CA SER A 148 -9.25 -9.89 7.92
C SER A 148 -8.27 -8.77 7.60
N ILE A 149 -8.78 -7.54 7.48
CA ILE A 149 -7.99 -6.31 7.35
C ILE A 149 -7.90 -5.62 8.72
N ILE A 150 -6.69 -5.19 9.07
CA ILE A 150 -6.39 -4.40 10.26
C ILE A 150 -5.78 -3.08 9.76
N LEU A 151 -6.52 -1.99 9.91
CA LEU A 151 -6.02 -0.65 9.62
C LEU A 151 -4.96 -0.24 10.65
N GLN A 152 -3.97 0.52 10.20
CA GLN A 152 -2.91 1.10 11.02
C GLN A 152 -2.82 2.61 10.74
N ASP A 153 -2.73 3.39 11.81
CA ASP A 153 -2.60 4.86 11.75
C ASP A 153 -1.26 5.24 11.09
N GLY A 154 -1.28 5.45 9.78
CA GLY A 154 -0.13 5.87 8.99
C GLY A 154 0.75 4.76 8.43
N ALA A 155 1.39 5.08 7.31
CA ALA A 155 2.32 4.21 6.57
C ALA A 155 3.40 3.57 7.46
N GLN A 156 4.01 4.35 8.36
CA GLN A 156 5.09 3.90 9.25
C GLN A 156 4.65 2.85 10.28
N VAL A 157 3.36 2.78 10.61
CA VAL A 157 2.85 1.80 11.59
C VAL A 157 2.68 0.44 10.93
N ALA A 158 2.37 0.38 9.63
CA ALA A 158 2.37 -0.85 8.87
C ALA A 158 3.71 -1.60 9.01
N TYR A 159 4.85 -0.89 8.92
CA TYR A 159 6.18 -1.44 9.15
C TYR A 159 6.31 -2.14 10.52
N ARG A 160 5.68 -1.59 11.57
CA ARG A 160 5.92 -1.99 12.97
C ARG A 160 4.90 -2.98 13.52
N SER A 161 3.71 -3.06 12.92
CA SER A 161 2.51 -3.65 13.52
C SER A 161 2.54 -5.17 13.64
N LEU A 162 3.25 -5.88 12.78
CA LEU A 162 3.37 -7.34 12.84
C LEU A 162 4.56 -7.80 13.70
N LYS A 163 4.54 -7.41 14.98
CA LYS A 163 5.28 -8.12 16.04
C LYS A 163 4.43 -9.28 16.56
N SER A 164 4.52 -10.43 15.89
CA SER A 164 4.14 -11.73 16.43
C SER A 164 5.03 -12.82 15.86
#